data_AF-W2CUG7-F1
#
_entry.id   AF-W2CUG7-F1
#
_cell.length_a   1.000
_cell.length_b   1.000
_cell.length_c   1.000
_cell.angle_alpha   90.00
_cell.angle_beta   90.00
_cell.angle_gamma   90.00
#
_symmetry.space_group_name_H-M   'P 1'
#
loop_
_entity.id
_entity.type
_entity.pdbx_description
1 polymer ?
#
loop_
_entity_poly.entity_id
_entity_poly.type
_entity_poly.pdbx_seq_one_letter_code
_entity_poly.pdbx_strand_id
1 'polypeptide(L)' 'MGRILAVDYGAKRTGLAVTDTLQIAAGGLTTVASAEAVSYIVAYAAREPLERVVVGLPKQMDNRPSENMARVEV' A
#
# COMPACT_ATOMS: atom_id res chain seq x y z
N MET A 1 2.67 -15.81 11.37
CA MET A 1 1.86 -14.67 10.93
C MET A 1 2.77 -13.70 10.21
N GLY A 2 2.33 -13.21 9.06
CA GLY A 2 3.09 -12.23 8.27
C GLY A 2 2.64 -10.81 8.58
N ARG A 3 3.45 -9.83 8.16
CA ARG A 3 3.04 -8.42 8.20
C ARG A 3 1.90 -8.18 7.20
N ILE A 4 1.06 -7.19 7.48
CA ILE A 4 0.12 -6.63 6.50
C ILE A 4 0.77 -5.39 5.90
N LEU A 5 0.82 -5.31 4.57
CA LEU A 5 1.37 -4.16 3.86
C LEU A 5 0.23 -3.28 3.33
N ALA A 6 0.24 -2.03 3.74
CA ALA A 6 -0.67 -1.00 3.25
C ALA A 6 -0.02 -0.24 2.07
N VAL A 7 -0.81 0.01 1.03
CA VAL A 7 -0.43 0.74 -0.18
C VAL A 7 -1.33 1.95 -0.33
N ASP A 8 -0.72 3.14 -0.27
CA ASP A 8 -1.35 4.39 -0.67
C ASP A 8 -0.85 4.78 -2.06
N TYR A 9 -1.59 4.36 -3.09
CA TYR A 9 -1.16 4.46 -4.48
C TYR A 9 -1.50 5.84 -5.07
N GLY A 10 -0.51 6.71 -5.22
CA GLY A 10 -0.68 8.02 -5.85
C GLY A 10 -0.26 8.04 -7.33
N ALA A 11 -0.49 9.16 -8.01
CA ALA A 11 -0.13 9.32 -9.42
C ALA A 11 1.39 9.36 -9.70
N LYS A 12 2.18 9.87 -8.75
CA LYS A 12 3.66 10.03 -8.89
C LYS A 12 4.45 9.20 -7.90
N ARG A 13 3.94 9.11 -6.67
CA ARG A 13 4.57 8.38 -5.57
C ARG A 13 3.54 7.48 -4.90
N THR A 14 4.01 6.36 -4.37
CA THR A 14 3.21 5.41 -3.60
C THR A 14 3.80 5.30 -2.21
N GLY A 15 2.98 5.59 -1.21
CA GLY A 15 3.32 5.40 0.20
C GLY A 15 3.12 3.94 0.59
N LEU A 16 4.08 3.38 1.31
CA LEU A 16 4.03 2.00 1.81
C LEU A 16 4.19 2.00 3.32
N ALA A 17 3.35 1.23 4.01
CA ALA A 17 3.43 0.99 5.44
C ALA A 17 3.25 -0.50 5.72
N VAL A 18 3.78 -0.98 6.84
CA VAL A 18 3.59 -2.37 7.28
C VAL A 18 3.23 -2.42 8.74
N THR A 19 2.49 -3.45 9.13
CA THR A 19 2.32 -3.77 10.54
C THR A 19 3.59 -4.39 11.13
N ASP A 20 3.72 -4.42 12.45
CA ASP A 20 4.60 -5.38 13.11
C ASP A 20 4.10 -6.83 12.89
N THR A 21 4.89 -7.83 13.32
CA THR A 21 4.58 -9.25 13.08
C THR A 21 3.42 -9.79 13.91
N LEU A 22 3.06 -9.13 15.02
CA LEU A 22 1.85 -9.40 15.80
C LEU A 22 0.64 -8.65 15.26
N GLN A 23 0.82 -7.82 14.22
CA GLN A 23 -0.22 -7.01 13.58
C GLN A 23 -0.89 -5.98 14.52
N ILE A 24 -0.14 -5.46 15.51
CA ILE A 24 -0.66 -4.54 16.54
C ILE A 24 -0.61 -3.08 16.07
N ALA A 25 0.50 -2.66 15.46
CA ALA A 25 0.74 -1.28 15.05
C ALA A 25 1.32 -1.21 13.64
N ALA A 26 0.88 -0.22 12.87
CA ALA A 26 1.45 0.09 11.56
C ALA A 26 2.54 1.15 11.66
N GLY A 27 3.64 0.94 10.93
CA GLY A 27 4.73 1.89 10.78
C GLY A 27 4.99 2.21 9.31
N GLY A 28 5.44 3.43 9.03
CA GLY A 28 5.88 3.80 7.68
C GLY A 28 7.04 2.92 7.23
N LEU A 29 6.94 2.33 6.04
CA LEU A 29 8.00 1.53 5.45
C LEU A 29 8.87 2.38 4.53
N THR A 30 8.27 2.97 3.50
CA THR A 30 8.97 3.86 2.56
C THR A 30 7.97 4.59 1.65
N THR A 31 8.48 5.44 0.77
CA THR A 31 7.76 6.01 -0.36
C THR A 31 8.59 5.79 -1.62
N VAL A 32 7.98 5.22 -2.65
CA VAL A 32 8.64 4.93 -3.94
C VAL A 32 7.95 5.67 -5.09
N ALA A 33 8.59 5.74 -6.25
CA ALA A 33 7.90 6.17 -7.46
C ALA A 33 6.74 5.18 -7.77
N SER A 34 5.58 5.68 -8.19
CA SER A 34 4.40 4.80 -8.39
C SER A 34 4.62 3.70 -9.43
N ALA A 35 5.48 3.96 -10.42
CA ALA A 35 5.89 2.99 -11.43
C ALA A 35 6.72 1.82 -10.85
N GLU A 36 7.37 2.03 -9.70
CA GLU A 36 8.21 1.05 -9.01
C GLU A 36 7.49 0.35 -7.86
N ALA A 37 6.24 0.74 -7.55
CA ALA A 37 5.53 0.23 -6.39
C ALA A 37 5.35 -1.29 -6.41
N VAL A 38 4.95 -1.85 -7.56
CA VAL A 38 4.72 -3.30 -7.71
C VAL A 38 6.02 -4.07 -7.58
N SER A 39 7.09 -3.64 -8.25
CA SER A 39 8.40 -4.31 -8.16
C SER A 39 8.97 -4.25 -6.75
N TYR A 40 8.80 -3.12 -6.05
CA TYR A 40 9.18 -2.99 -4.65
C TYR A 40 8.40 -3.97 -3.75
N ILE A 41 7.07 -4.08 -3.92
CA ILE A 41 6.23 -4.98 -3.12
C ILE A 41 6.62 -6.44 -3.36
N VAL A 42 6.87 -6.85 -4.60
CA VAL A 42 7.34 -8.21 -4.93
C VAL A 42 8.70 -8.49 -4.27
N ALA A 43 9.65 -7.56 -4.38
CA ALA A 43 10.95 -7.69 -3.75
C ALA A 43 10.87 -7.67 -2.21
N TYR A 44 9.88 -6.99 -1.63
CA TYR A 44 9.61 -6.99 -0.19
C TYR A 44 9.06 -8.34 0.27
N ALA A 45 8.06 -8.88 -0.43
CA ALA A 45 7.43 -10.15 -0.10
C ALA A 45 8.40 -11.35 -0.19
N ALA A 46 9.46 -11.24 -1.01
CA ALA A 46 10.51 -12.25 -1.10
C ALA A 46 11.47 -12.27 0.12
N ARG A 47 11.58 -11.17 0.85
CA ARG A 47 12.54 -11.04 1.98
C ARG A 47 11.87 -11.09 3.35
N GLU A 48 10.61 -10.71 3.45
CA GLU A 48 9.89 -10.54 4.71
C GLU A 48 8.54 -11.28 4.63
N PRO A 49 8.11 -11.97 5.70
CA PRO A 49 6.84 -12.69 5.69
C PRO A 49 5.69 -11.69 5.56
N LEU A 50 4.99 -11.77 4.43
CA LEU A 50 3.85 -10.92 4.11
C LEU A 50 2.58 -11.77 4.06
N GLU A 51 1.54 -11.33 4.76
CA GLU A 51 0.27 -12.07 4.85
C GLU A 51 -0.80 -11.49 3.93
N ARG A 52 -0.84 -10.15 3.82
CA ARG A 52 -1.84 -9.44 3.02
C ARG A 52 -1.29 -8.13 2.51
N VAL A 53 -1.75 -7.74 1.33
CA VAL A 53 -1.62 -6.37 0.80
C VAL A 53 -2.99 -5.71 0.84
N VAL A 54 -3.07 -4.50 1.38
CA VAL A 54 -4.27 -3.67 1.45
C VAL A 54 -4.00 -2.39 0.68
N VAL A 55 -4.86 -2.05 -0.28
CA VAL A 55 -4.75 -0.83 -1.08
C VAL A 55 -5.81 0.17 -0.61
N GLY A 56 -5.40 1.42 -0.40
CA GLY A 56 -6.32 2.49 -0.03
C GLY A 56 -7.36 2.73 -1.13
N LEU A 57 -8.63 2.85 -0.74
CA LEU A 57 -9.73 3.16 -1.65
C LEU A 57 -9.95 4.69 -1.66
N PRO A 58 -9.54 5.41 -2.72
CA PRO A 58 -9.46 6.86 -2.69
C PRO A 58 -10.84 7.48 -2.92
N LYS A 59 -11.29 8.25 -1.94
CA LYS A 59 -12.59 8.91 -1.94
C LYS A 59 -12.46 10.35 -1.52
N GLN A 60 -13.40 11.18 -1.97
CA GLN A 60 -13.57 12.55 -1.49
C GLN A 60 -14.24 12.54 -0.09
N MET A 61 -14.29 13.70 0.56
CA MET A 61 -14.93 13.86 1.89
C MET A 61 -16.41 13.48 1.90
N ASP A 62 -17.09 13.52 0.76
CA ASP A 62 -18.48 13.13 0.58
C ASP A 62 -18.66 11.65 0.15
N ASN A 63 -17.60 10.84 0.30
CA ASN A 63 -17.57 9.41 -0.02
C ASN A 63 -17.72 9.05 -1.51
N ARG A 64 -17.76 10.04 -2.42
CA ARG A 64 -17.68 9.79 -3.87
C ARG A 64 -16.26 9.38 -4.28
N PRO A 65 -16.09 8.60 -5.37
CA PRO A 65 -14.78 8.32 -5.93
C PRO A 65 -13.98 9.60 -6.20
N SER A 66 -12.70 9.61 -5.85
CA SER A 66 -11.82 10.71 -6.25
C SER A 66 -11.24 10.47 -7.65
N GLU A 67 -10.57 11.46 -8.22
CA GLU A 67 -9.84 11.32 -9.49
C GLU A 67 -8.80 10.19 -9.47
N ASN A 68 -8.32 9.81 -8.28
CA ASN A 68 -7.34 8.76 -8.11
C ASN A 68 -7.97 7.35 -8.14
N MET A 69 -9.30 7.23 -8.10
CA MET A 69 -10.01 5.92 -8.11
C MET A 69 -9.64 5.08 -9.33
N ALA A 70 -9.57 5.71 -10.51
CA ALA A 70 -9.24 5.04 -11.77
C ALA A 70 -7.87 4.34 -11.79
N ARG A 71 -7.02 4.56 -10.77
CA ARG A 71 -5.71 3.90 -10.64
C ARG A 71 -5.74 2.64 -9.79
N VAL A 72 -6.79 2.42 -9.01
CA VAL A 72 -6.88 1.32 -8.03
C VAL A 72 -8.16 0.50 -8.14
N GLU A 73 -9.09 0.90 -9.00
CA GLU A 73 -10.26 0.11 -9.34
C GLU A 73 -9.87 -1.14 -10.17
N VAL A 74 -10.68 -2.20 -10.04
CA VAL A 74 -10.50 -3.50 -10.70
C VAL A 74 -11.53 -3.67 -11.81
#